data_AF-A0A1Z7ZQY9-F1
#
_entry.id   AF-A0A1Z7ZQY9-F1
#
_cell.length_a   1.000
_cell.length_b   1.000
_cell.length_c   1.000
_cell.angle_alpha   90.00
_cell.angle_beta   90.00
_cell.angle_gamma   90.00
#
_symmetry.space_group_name_H-M   'P 1'
#
loop_
_entity.id
_entity.type
_entity.pdbx_description
1 polymer ?
#
loop_
_entity_poly.entity_id
_entity_poly.type
_entity_poly.pdbx_seq_one_letter_code
_entity_poly.pdbx_strand_id
1 'polypeptide(L)'
;MKKQLLLLSLACFLFAGSQLSFAQTKVEQQKLSVKNTASSVKKNAEKVINMLERSTKLNATQKTRIYDIFVAVEKKMDGINSIKDPAEKKAKKGKLQTYINQKLQHVLTNEQYDLYLKKIAN
;
A
#
# COMPACT_ATOMS: atom_id res chain seq x y z
N MET A 1 16.29 18.02 -73.94
CA MET A 1 17.09 18.70 -72.90
C MET A 1 16.73 18.13 -71.55
N LYS A 2 17.74 17.71 -70.77
CA LYS A 2 17.95 17.90 -69.31
C LYS A 2 16.71 17.80 -68.40
N LYS A 3 16.68 17.07 -67.28
CA LYS A 3 17.67 16.36 -66.47
C LYS A 3 16.85 15.60 -65.42
N GLN A 4 17.34 14.43 -65.04
CA GLN A 4 16.99 13.75 -63.80
C GLN A 4 17.13 14.71 -62.62
N LEU A 5 16.20 14.64 -61.67
CA LEU A 5 16.44 14.92 -60.26
C LEU A 5 15.28 14.31 -59.44
N LEU A 6 15.29 12.97 -59.43
CA LEU A 6 15.00 12.23 -58.19
C LEU A 6 15.87 12.85 -57.11
N LEU A 7 15.28 13.44 -56.07
CA LEU A 7 15.84 13.62 -54.72
C LEU A 7 15.03 14.71 -54.01
N LEU A 8 13.93 14.33 -53.35
CA LEU A 8 13.52 15.05 -52.13
C LEU A 8 12.59 14.21 -51.23
N SER A 9 12.84 12.91 -51.10
CA SER A 9 12.22 12.07 -50.07
C SER A 9 13.27 11.59 -49.08
N LEU A 10 14.00 12.53 -48.46
CA LEU A 10 14.88 12.19 -47.33
C LEU A 10 15.06 13.41 -46.42
N ALA A 11 13.97 13.92 -45.87
CA ALA A 11 14.01 14.90 -44.79
C ALA A 11 13.05 14.59 -43.63
N CYS A 12 12.50 13.37 -43.55
CA CYS A 12 11.58 12.97 -42.48
C CYS A 12 12.22 12.18 -41.33
N PHE A 13 13.55 12.05 -41.27
CA PHE A 13 14.23 11.27 -40.23
C PHE A 13 15.22 12.06 -39.36
N LEU A 14 15.03 13.38 -39.22
CA LEU A 14 15.82 14.19 -38.26
C LEU A 14 15.01 14.65 -37.03
N PHE A 15 13.93 13.93 -36.69
CA PHE A 15 13.23 14.09 -35.40
C PHE A 15 13.06 12.76 -34.66
N ALA A 16 13.97 11.81 -34.85
CA ALA A 16 14.09 10.62 -34.02
C ALA A 16 15.28 10.77 -33.06
N GLY A 17 15.22 11.76 -32.18
CA GLY A 17 16.29 12.02 -31.21
C GLY A 17 15.75 12.67 -29.95
N SER A 18 15.75 11.89 -28.86
CA SER A 18 15.45 12.27 -27.47
C SER A 18 13.97 12.37 -27.04
N GLN A 19 13.26 11.24 -26.99
CA GLN A 19 12.23 11.07 -25.95
C GLN A 19 12.42 9.80 -25.09
N LEU A 20 13.63 9.23 -25.08
CA LEU A 20 14.01 8.20 -24.11
C LEU A 20 14.65 8.86 -22.87
N SER A 21 13.86 9.63 -22.10
CA SER A 21 14.26 10.00 -20.73
C SER A 21 13.10 10.33 -19.79
N PHE A 22 11.92 9.74 -20.00
CA PHE A 22 10.80 9.89 -19.06
C PHE A 22 10.10 8.59 -18.66
N ALA A 23 10.59 7.43 -19.10
CA ALA A 23 10.08 6.13 -18.66
C ALA A 23 10.81 5.59 -17.41
N GLN A 24 12.07 5.98 -17.18
CA GLN A 24 12.87 5.37 -16.12
C GLN A 24 12.59 5.98 -14.73
N THR A 25 12.16 7.25 -14.67
CA THR A 25 11.84 7.93 -13.40
C THR A 25 10.56 7.41 -12.73
N LYS A 26 9.60 6.86 -13.50
CA LYS A 26 8.39 6.24 -12.91
C LYS A 26 8.64 4.82 -12.40
N VAL A 27 9.51 4.05 -13.07
CA VAL A 27 9.84 2.68 -12.66
C VAL A 27 10.69 2.69 -11.38
N GLU A 28 11.58 3.67 -11.23
CA GLU A 28 12.42 3.78 -10.03
C GLU A 28 11.64 4.25 -8.79
N GLN A 29 10.67 5.16 -8.95
CA GLN A 29 9.73 5.51 -7.87
C GLN A 29 8.84 4.33 -7.47
N GLN A 30 8.41 3.48 -8.41
CA GLN A 30 7.69 2.25 -8.08
C GLN A 30 8.57 1.24 -7.33
N LYS A 31 9.86 1.12 -7.67
CA LYS A 31 10.77 0.17 -7.02
C LYS A 31 11.12 0.58 -5.57
N LEU A 32 11.13 1.87 -5.26
CA LEU A 32 11.25 2.39 -3.89
C LEU A 32 9.98 2.19 -3.05
N SER A 33 8.81 2.12 -3.68
CA SER A 33 7.54 1.93 -2.96
C SER A 33 7.27 0.46 -2.56
N VAL A 34 7.85 -0.52 -3.27
CA VAL A 34 7.63 -1.96 -3.02
C VAL A 34 8.44 -2.48 -1.82
N LYS A 35 9.56 -1.85 -1.47
CA LYS A 35 10.38 -2.29 -0.31
C LYS A 35 9.80 -1.84 1.04
N ASN A 36 9.02 -0.75 1.07
CA ASN A 36 8.43 -0.20 2.29
C ASN A 36 7.02 -0.72 2.61
N THR A 37 6.27 -1.18 1.60
CA THR A 37 4.89 -1.68 1.76
C THR A 37 4.88 -2.95 2.62
N ALA A 38 5.68 -3.96 2.25
CA ALA A 38 5.85 -5.19 3.05
C ALA A 38 6.30 -4.92 4.50
N SER A 39 7.07 -3.85 4.73
CA SER A 39 7.49 -3.44 6.09
C SER A 39 6.34 -2.86 6.90
N SER A 40 5.48 -2.02 6.29
CA SER A 40 4.39 -1.34 6.98
C SER A 40 3.25 -2.28 7.38
N VAL A 41 2.87 -3.19 6.48
CA VAL A 41 1.88 -4.23 6.73
C VAL A 41 2.34 -5.13 7.85
N LYS A 42 3.58 -5.63 7.75
CA LYS A 42 4.19 -6.47 8.77
C LYS A 42 4.21 -5.79 10.12
N LYS A 43 4.68 -4.54 10.19
CA LYS A 43 4.71 -3.77 11.43
C LYS A 43 3.32 -3.60 12.05
N ASN A 44 2.29 -3.36 11.26
CA ASN A 44 0.93 -3.17 11.76
C ASN A 44 0.30 -4.48 12.23
N ALA A 45 0.49 -5.57 11.48
CA ALA A 45 0.06 -6.91 11.90
C ALA A 45 0.77 -7.35 13.18
N GLU A 46 2.09 -7.16 13.25
CA GLU A 46 2.91 -7.48 14.43
C GLU A 46 2.50 -6.68 15.66
N LYS A 47 2.07 -5.42 15.52
CA LYS A 47 1.52 -4.67 16.66
C LYS A 47 0.32 -5.39 17.28
N VAL A 48 -0.62 -5.87 16.47
CA VAL A 48 -1.80 -6.61 16.97
C VAL A 48 -1.39 -7.98 17.52
N ILE A 49 -0.50 -8.69 16.82
CA ILE A 49 -0.03 -10.01 17.27
C ILE A 49 0.70 -9.90 18.60
N ASN A 50 1.69 -9.00 18.72
CA ASN A 50 2.47 -8.81 19.93
C ASN A 50 1.62 -8.32 21.10
N MET A 51 0.58 -7.52 20.82
CA MET A 51 -0.39 -7.05 21.81
C MET A 51 -1.16 -8.21 22.46
N LEU A 52 -1.47 -9.25 21.70
CA LEU A 52 -2.27 -10.40 22.13
C LEU A 52 -1.43 -11.61 22.55
N GLU A 53 -0.22 -11.76 22.01
CA GLU A 53 0.65 -12.92 22.25
C GLU A 53 1.03 -13.07 23.72
N ARG A 54 1.16 -11.96 24.45
CA ARG A 54 1.48 -11.96 25.89
C ARG A 54 0.35 -12.43 26.80
N SER A 55 -0.88 -12.52 26.30
CA SER A 55 -2.05 -12.71 27.15
C SER A 55 -2.90 -13.92 26.76
N THR A 56 -3.06 -14.18 25.46
CA THR A 56 -4.09 -15.13 24.98
C THR A 56 -3.62 -16.03 23.84
N LYS A 57 -2.30 -16.21 23.69
CA LYS A 57 -1.58 -17.06 22.71
C LYS A 57 -2.34 -17.28 21.38
N LEU A 58 -2.03 -16.48 20.36
CA LEU A 58 -2.58 -16.64 19.02
C LEU A 58 -2.04 -17.90 18.32
N ASN A 59 -2.92 -18.66 17.65
CA ASN A 59 -2.49 -19.77 16.81
C ASN A 59 -1.96 -19.29 15.45
N ALA A 60 -1.28 -20.18 14.71
CA ALA A 60 -0.65 -19.84 13.43
C ALA A 60 -1.66 -19.32 12.39
N THR A 61 -2.84 -19.93 12.29
CA THR A 61 -3.91 -19.52 11.37
C THR A 61 -4.42 -18.11 11.68
N GLN A 62 -4.59 -17.77 12.96
CA GLN A 62 -4.99 -16.43 13.39
C GLN A 62 -3.92 -15.40 13.02
N LYS A 63 -2.64 -15.70 13.26
CA LYS A 63 -1.52 -14.82 12.89
C LYS A 63 -1.55 -14.54 11.38
N THR A 64 -1.67 -15.57 10.54
CA THR A 64 -1.76 -15.40 9.08
C THR A 64 -2.96 -14.54 8.68
N ARG A 65 -4.16 -14.81 9.22
CA ARG A 65 -5.36 -14.02 8.89
C ARG A 65 -5.25 -12.56 9.33
N ILE A 66 -4.57 -12.29 10.44
CA ILE A 66 -4.26 -10.91 10.87
C ILE A 66 -3.38 -10.22 9.83
N TYR A 67 -2.33 -10.88 9.34
CA TYR A 67 -1.50 -10.35 8.25
C TYR A 67 -2.33 -10.05 6.99
N ASP A 68 -3.20 -10.97 6.57
CA ASP A 68 -4.04 -10.79 5.38
C ASP A 68 -4.98 -9.58 5.50
N ILE A 69 -5.53 -9.33 6.69
CA ILE A 69 -6.32 -8.12 6.97
C ILE A 69 -5.49 -6.87 6.68
N PHE A 70 -4.25 -6.81 7.17
CA PHE A 70 -3.38 -5.64 6.99
C PHE A 70 -2.89 -5.48 5.55
N VAL A 71 -2.63 -6.58 4.82
CA VAL A 71 -2.39 -6.54 3.37
C VAL A 71 -3.58 -5.92 2.65
N ALA A 72 -4.81 -6.36 2.96
CA ALA A 72 -6.02 -5.91 2.28
C ALA A 72 -6.31 -4.40 2.49
N VAL A 73 -5.89 -3.83 3.62
CA VAL A 73 -6.12 -2.41 3.93
C VAL A 73 -4.94 -1.50 3.61
N GLU A 74 -3.78 -2.04 3.21
CA GLU A 74 -2.55 -1.29 2.98
C GLU A 74 -2.75 -0.08 2.05
N LYS A 75 -3.26 -0.32 0.84
CA LYS A 75 -3.51 0.76 -0.15
C LYS A 75 -4.45 1.84 0.39
N LYS A 76 -5.44 1.46 1.21
CA LYS A 76 -6.37 2.41 1.84
C LYS A 76 -5.64 3.21 2.93
N MET A 77 -4.79 2.58 3.72
CA MET A 77 -3.98 3.25 4.74
C MET A 77 -3.03 4.28 4.12
N ASP A 78 -2.34 3.92 3.02
CA ASP A 78 -1.45 4.83 2.30
C ASP A 78 -2.22 6.02 1.72
N GLY A 79 -3.37 5.76 1.10
CA GLY A 79 -4.26 6.81 0.60
C GLY A 79 -4.79 7.73 1.69
N ILE A 80 -4.97 7.24 2.93
CA ILE A 80 -5.34 8.09 4.06
C ILE A 80 -4.15 8.90 4.58
N ASN A 81 -2.94 8.32 4.55
CA ASN A 81 -1.74 9.01 5.03
C ASN A 81 -1.33 10.19 4.15
N SER A 82 -1.65 10.16 2.85
CA SER A 82 -1.41 11.26 1.91
C SER A 82 -2.40 12.43 2.01
N ILE A 83 -3.49 12.29 2.77
CA ILE A 83 -4.46 13.37 2.99
C ILE A 83 -3.82 14.49 3.80
N LYS A 84 -3.94 15.73 3.30
CA LYS A 84 -3.40 16.94 3.94
C LYS A 84 -4.28 17.46 5.07
N ASP A 85 -5.61 17.46 4.89
CA ASP A 85 -6.53 17.91 5.92
C ASP A 85 -6.51 16.95 7.13
N PRO A 86 -6.12 17.42 8.33
CA PRO A 86 -6.11 16.60 9.54
C PRO A 86 -7.50 16.07 9.92
N ALA A 87 -8.57 16.84 9.69
CA ALA A 87 -9.93 16.44 10.07
C ALA A 87 -10.42 15.29 9.18
N GLU A 88 -10.30 15.43 7.85
CA GLU A 88 -10.61 14.36 6.90
C GLU A 88 -9.74 13.11 7.15
N LYS A 89 -8.44 13.30 7.39
CA LYS A 89 -7.52 12.19 7.69
C LYS A 89 -7.95 11.44 8.93
N LYS A 90 -8.30 12.14 10.01
CA LYS A 90 -8.81 11.53 11.25
C LYS A 90 -10.10 10.75 11.01
N ALA A 91 -11.06 11.34 10.29
CA ALA A 91 -12.34 10.70 9.98
C ALA A 91 -12.15 9.39 9.18
N LYS A 92 -11.31 9.41 8.14
CA LYS A 92 -11.05 8.21 7.34
C LYS A 92 -10.24 7.16 8.10
N LYS A 93 -9.28 7.56 8.96
CA LYS A 93 -8.61 6.63 9.87
C LYS A 93 -9.59 5.92 10.79
N GLY A 94 -10.55 6.64 11.38
CA GLY A 94 -11.58 6.05 12.23
C GLY A 94 -12.45 5.02 11.50
N LYS A 95 -12.86 5.32 10.26
CA LYS A 95 -13.60 4.36 9.41
C LYS A 95 -12.76 3.12 9.09
N LEU A 96 -11.48 3.29 8.76
CA LEU A 96 -10.58 2.17 8.49
C LEU A 96 -10.36 1.30 9.73
N GLN A 97 -10.20 1.92 10.90
CA GLN A 97 -10.08 1.21 12.17
C GLN A 97 -11.33 0.39 12.48
N THR A 98 -12.52 0.96 12.26
CA THR A 98 -13.79 0.24 12.44
C THR A 98 -13.85 -1.01 11.55
N TYR A 99 -13.45 -0.89 10.29
CA TYR A 99 -13.37 -2.02 9.37
C TYR A 99 -12.38 -3.08 9.84
N ILE A 100 -11.18 -2.69 10.29
CA ILE A 100 -10.17 -3.62 10.83
C ILE A 100 -10.73 -4.35 12.05
N ASN A 101 -11.37 -3.65 12.98
CA ASN A 101 -11.98 -4.23 14.19
C ASN A 101 -13.02 -5.29 13.82
N GLN A 102 -13.92 -4.99 12.88
CA GLN A 102 -14.92 -5.95 12.38
C GLN A 102 -14.24 -7.20 11.80
N LYS A 103 -13.16 -7.05 11.04
CA LYS A 103 -12.43 -8.21 10.49
C LYS A 103 -11.73 -9.03 11.58
N LEU A 104 -11.14 -8.37 12.58
CA LEU A 104 -10.48 -9.04 13.70
C LEU A 104 -11.48 -9.84 14.56
N GLN A 105 -12.70 -9.34 14.75
CA GLN A 105 -13.76 -10.05 15.48
C GLN A 105 -14.06 -11.44 14.88
N HIS A 106 -13.92 -11.62 13.57
CA HIS A 106 -14.13 -12.90 12.89
C HIS A 106 -12.89 -13.83 12.89
N VAL A 107 -11.74 -13.33 13.32
CA VAL A 107 -10.47 -14.08 13.37
C VAL A 107 -10.13 -14.49 14.80
N LEU A 108 -10.43 -13.62 15.75
CA LEU A 108 -10.13 -13.80 17.16
C LEU A 108 -11.29 -14.52 17.87
N THR A 109 -10.99 -15.16 19.00
CA THR A 109 -12.04 -15.56 19.94
C THR A 109 -12.64 -14.31 20.62
N ASN A 110 -13.82 -14.44 21.21
CA ASN A 110 -14.46 -13.33 21.94
C ASN A 110 -13.53 -12.75 23.02
N GLU A 111 -12.89 -13.60 23.81
CA GLU A 111 -11.93 -13.18 24.85
C GLU A 111 -10.73 -12.41 24.28
N GLN A 112 -10.15 -12.91 23.19
CA GLN A 112 -9.03 -12.26 22.49
C GLN A 112 -9.45 -10.91 21.91
N TYR A 113 -10.66 -10.83 21.35
CA TYR A 113 -11.20 -9.60 20.78
C TYR A 113 -11.53 -8.55 21.84
N ASP A 114 -12.11 -8.96 22.97
CA ASP A 114 -12.36 -8.07 24.10
C ASP A 114 -11.06 -7.51 24.68
N LEU A 115 -10.03 -8.35 24.79
CA LEU A 115 -8.70 -7.91 25.22
C LEU A 115 -8.11 -6.92 24.21
N TYR A 116 -8.24 -7.20 22.92
CA TYR A 116 -7.82 -6.28 21.86
C TYR A 116 -8.49 -4.92 22.01
N LEU A 117 -9.82 -4.88 22.17
CA LEU A 117 -10.58 -3.64 22.35
C LEU A 117 -10.13 -2.85 23.58
N LYS A 118 -9.91 -3.53 24.72
CA LYS A 118 -9.39 -2.91 25.94
C LYS A 118 -8.01 -2.28 25.74
N LYS A 119 -7.14 -2.89 24.94
CA LYS A 119 -5.77 -2.41 24.72
C LYS A 119 -5.66 -1.28 23.68
N ILE A 120 -6.64 -1.13 22.78
CA ILE A 120 -6.67 -0.01 21.82
C ILE A 120 -7.43 1.22 22.34
N ALA A 121 -8.24 1.04 23.40
CA ALA A 121 -8.95 2.13 24.06
C ALA A 121 -8.11 2.86 25.12
N ASN A 122 -7.06 2.21 25.62
CA ASN A 122 -6.04 2.79 26.51
C ASN A 122 -4.84 3.30 25.70
#